data_AF-A0A9D1LEF0-F1
#
_entry.id   AF-A0A9D1LEF0-F1
#
_cell.length_a   1.000
_cell.length_b   1.000
_cell.length_c   1.000
_cell.angle_alpha   90.00
_cell.angle_beta   90.00
_cell.angle_gamma   90.00
#
_symmetry.space_group_name_H-M   'P 1'
#
loop_
_entity.id
_entity.type
_entity.pdbx_description
1 polymer ?
#
loop_
_entity_poly.entity_id
_entity_poly.type
_entity_poly.pdbx_seq_one_letter_code
_entity_poly.pdbx_strand_id
1 'polypeptide(L)'
;MERRDKINYYLDLAEMVAQRSTCLRRHFGAVIVQNDEVISTGYNGAPRGRQNCTDLNYCVRQQLNVPRGERYELCRSVHAEANAIISASRKEMLGSTLYLVGIECDTGEYVQSASSCPMCKRLVINAGIMHVIIRDTKDEYRIVNVQKWIDSDESLDGAKGY
;
A
#
# COMPACT_ATOMS: atom_id res chain seq x y z
N MET A 1 -22.37 18.32 13.85
CA MET A 1 -21.29 17.71 13.05
C MET A 1 -20.85 16.46 13.77
N GLU A 2 -21.04 15.29 13.16
CA GLU A 2 -20.61 14.02 13.73
C GLU A 2 -19.10 13.87 13.54
N ARG A 3 -18.39 13.36 14.56
CA ARG A 3 -16.95 13.16 14.52
C ARG A 3 -16.64 11.92 13.68
N ARG A 4 -15.79 12.06 12.66
CA ARG A 4 -15.32 10.93 11.83
C ARG A 4 -14.65 9.87 12.71
N ASP A 5 -14.96 8.60 12.47
CA ASP A 5 -14.34 7.50 13.21
C ASP A 5 -12.84 7.43 12.92
N LYS A 6 -12.10 6.83 13.85
CA LYS A 6 -10.63 6.79 13.78
C LYS A 6 -10.10 6.03 12.58
N ILE A 7 -10.76 4.93 12.19
CA ILE A 7 -10.28 4.11 11.08
C ILE A 7 -10.41 4.89 9.77
N ASN A 8 -11.59 5.45 9.50
CA ASN A 8 -11.79 6.27 8.32
C ASN A 8 -10.95 7.55 8.35
N TYR A 9 -10.66 8.13 9.51
CA TYR A 9 -9.72 9.24 9.64
C TYR A 9 -8.31 8.88 9.14
N TYR A 10 -7.75 7.75 9.58
CA TYR A 10 -6.42 7.32 9.10
C TYR A 10 -6.43 6.88 7.64
N LEU A 11 -7.53 6.31 7.15
CA LEU A 11 -7.70 6.03 5.72
C LEU A 11 -7.82 7.32 4.90
N ASP A 12 -8.47 8.38 5.41
CA ASP A 12 -8.50 9.68 4.72
C ASP A 12 -7.09 10.27 4.65
N LEU A 13 -6.28 10.11 5.69
CA LEU A 13 -4.88 10.52 5.66
C LEU A 13 -4.10 9.71 4.61
N ALA A 14 -4.28 8.40 4.54
CA ALA A 14 -3.65 7.56 3.52
C ALA A 14 -4.09 7.95 2.10
N GLU A 15 -5.35 8.36 1.91
CA GLU A 15 -5.87 8.89 0.67
C GLU A 15 -5.20 10.22 0.28
N MET A 16 -4.97 11.13 1.24
CA MET A 16 -4.18 12.35 1.00
C MET A 16 -2.72 12.04 0.65
N VAL A 17 -2.11 11.06 1.31
CA VAL A 17 -0.76 10.60 0.99
C VAL A 17 -0.70 10.04 -0.44
N ALA A 18 -1.72 9.31 -0.88
CA ALA A 18 -1.80 8.73 -2.22
C ALA A 18 -1.76 9.80 -3.33
N GLN A 19 -2.22 11.04 -3.06
CA GLN A 19 -2.18 12.15 -4.03
C GLN A 19 -0.75 12.56 -4.43
N ARG A 20 0.27 12.15 -3.64
CA ARG A 20 1.68 12.36 -4.00
C ARG A 20 2.28 11.25 -4.87
N SER A 21 1.51 10.19 -5.16
CA SER A 21 1.93 9.12 -6.06
C SER A 21 2.36 9.66 -7.43
N THR A 22 3.39 9.02 -7.98
CA THR A 22 3.92 9.35 -9.31
C THR A 22 3.80 8.19 -10.27
N CYS A 23 2.90 7.24 -9.98
CA CYS A 23 2.59 6.08 -10.80
C CYS A 23 1.48 6.40 -11.80
N LEU A 24 1.64 6.01 -13.06
CA LEU A 24 0.66 6.25 -14.13
C LEU A 24 -0.51 5.23 -14.16
N ARG A 25 -0.48 4.20 -13.29
CA ARG A 25 -1.51 3.14 -13.25
C ARG A 25 -2.46 3.36 -12.08
N ARG A 26 -1.89 3.46 -10.88
CA ARG A 26 -2.62 3.49 -9.60
C ARG A 26 -1.89 4.36 -8.60
N HIS A 27 -2.62 5.16 -7.86
CA HIS A 27 -2.12 5.95 -6.76
C HIS A 27 -2.41 5.23 -5.45
N PHE A 28 -1.36 4.72 -4.81
CA PHE A 28 -1.44 4.09 -3.50
C PHE A 28 -0.82 5.00 -2.43
N GLY A 29 -1.48 5.04 -1.29
CA GLY A 29 -1.01 5.69 -0.08
C GLY A 29 -1.14 4.76 1.11
N ALA A 30 -0.16 4.81 2.00
CA ALA A 30 -0.06 4.01 3.19
C ALA A 30 0.27 4.89 4.40
N VAL A 31 -0.35 4.61 5.53
CA VAL A 31 -0.10 5.23 6.83
C VAL A 31 0.08 4.13 7.86
N ILE A 32 1.13 4.18 8.66
CA ILE A 32 1.35 3.25 9.77
C ILE A 32 1.06 3.98 11.07
N VAL A 33 0.22 3.38 11.92
CA VAL A 33 -0.23 3.96 13.19
C VAL A 33 0.06 2.97 14.32
N GLN A 34 0.60 3.50 15.42
CA GLN A 34 0.79 2.78 16.68
C GLN A 34 0.38 3.70 17.83
N ASN A 35 -0.35 3.18 18.81
CA ASN A 35 -0.79 3.96 19.98
C ASN A 35 -1.52 5.27 19.64
N ASP A 36 -2.35 5.26 18.58
CA ASP A 36 -3.07 6.45 18.06
C ASP A 36 -2.17 7.53 17.42
N GLU A 37 -0.88 7.25 17.24
CA GLU A 37 0.09 8.15 16.62
C GLU A 37 0.50 7.66 15.23
N VAL A 38 0.58 8.58 14.28
CA VAL A 38 1.09 8.29 12.94
C VAL A 38 2.62 8.16 13.03
N ILE A 39 3.11 6.95 12.79
CA ILE A 39 4.54 6.61 12.83
C ILE A 39 5.23 6.99 11.53
N SER A 40 4.62 6.61 10.40
CA SER A 40 5.17 6.89 9.09
C SER A 40 4.09 6.87 8.00
N THR A 41 4.43 7.44 6.85
CA THR A 41 3.59 7.44 5.65
C THR A 41 4.41 7.06 4.42
N GLY A 42 3.73 6.58 3.38
CA GLY A 42 4.36 6.23 2.12
C GLY A 42 3.36 6.26 0.97
N TYR A 43 3.82 6.66 -0.21
CA TYR A 43 3.08 6.55 -1.47
C TYR A 43 3.93 5.79 -2.48
N ASN A 44 3.31 5.27 -3.53
CA ASN A 44 4.07 4.57 -4.57
C ASN A 44 4.74 5.56 -5.55
N GLY A 45 6.05 5.43 -5.71
CA GLY A 45 6.87 6.35 -6.52
C GLY A 45 8.25 5.78 -6.80
N ALA A 46 9.01 6.37 -7.72
CA ALA A 46 10.36 5.89 -8.02
C ALA A 46 11.28 6.06 -6.80
N PRO A 47 12.33 5.23 -6.65
CA PRO A 47 13.33 5.42 -5.61
C PRO A 47 13.89 6.85 -5.60
N ARG A 48 14.24 7.35 -4.41
CA ARG A 48 14.77 8.71 -4.23
C ARG A 48 15.93 8.97 -5.21
N GLY A 49 15.87 10.12 -5.89
CA GLY A 49 16.87 10.54 -6.88
C GLY A 49 16.67 9.98 -8.29
N ARG A 50 15.70 9.10 -8.53
CA ARG A 50 15.35 8.63 -9.87
C ARG A 50 14.15 9.41 -10.43
N GLN A 51 14.14 9.63 -11.75
CA GLN A 51 12.96 10.18 -12.44
C GLN A 51 11.74 9.28 -12.22
N ASN A 52 10.58 9.88 -12.04
CA ASN A 52 9.31 9.19 -11.86
C ASN A 52 8.67 8.77 -13.19
N CYS A 53 7.65 7.92 -13.12
CA CYS A 53 6.87 7.57 -14.32
C CYS A 53 6.16 8.81 -14.90
N THR A 54 5.69 9.73 -14.05
CA THR A 54 5.13 11.02 -14.46
C THR A 54 6.16 11.93 -15.14
N ASP A 55 7.41 11.93 -14.67
CA ASP A 55 8.48 12.73 -15.30
C ASP A 55 8.86 12.20 -16.68
N LEU A 56 8.76 10.87 -16.85
CA LEU A 56 9.09 10.16 -18.09
C LEU A 56 7.91 10.08 -19.06
N ASN A 57 6.68 10.30 -18.59
CA ASN A 57 5.44 10.10 -19.34
C ASN A 57 5.26 8.67 -19.93
N TYR A 58 5.89 7.66 -19.33
CA TYR A 58 5.65 6.26 -19.69
C TYR A 58 5.87 5.30 -18.51
N CYS A 59 5.30 4.09 -18.64
CA CYS A 59 5.50 3.00 -17.70
C CYS A 59 5.81 1.71 -18.47
N VAL A 60 6.97 1.10 -18.20
CA VAL A 60 7.40 -0.18 -18.83
C VAL A 60 6.36 -1.28 -18.62
N ARG A 61 5.73 -1.33 -17.43
CA ARG A 61 4.68 -2.31 -17.14
C ARG A 61 3.41 -2.11 -17.97
N GLN A 62 3.06 -0.87 -18.33
CA GLN A 62 1.93 -0.60 -19.22
C GLN A 62 2.28 -1.02 -20.65
N GLN A 63 3.45 -0.64 -21.14
CA GLN A 63 3.92 -0.99 -22.50
C GLN A 63 3.98 -2.51 -22.73
N LEU A 64 4.39 -3.26 -21.70
CA LEU A 64 4.47 -4.72 -21.76
C LEU A 64 3.19 -5.44 -21.32
N ASN A 65 2.08 -4.71 -21.11
CA ASN A 65 0.79 -5.25 -20.66
C ASN A 65 0.90 -6.16 -19.43
N VAL A 66 1.75 -5.82 -18.47
CA VAL A 66 2.02 -6.66 -17.31
C VAL A 66 0.79 -6.66 -16.37
N PRO A 67 0.21 -7.83 -16.08
CA PRO A 67 -0.93 -7.96 -15.18
C PRO A 67 -0.65 -7.40 -13.79
N ARG A 68 -1.72 -7.16 -13.02
CA ARG A 68 -1.60 -6.85 -11.59
C ARG A 68 -0.87 -8.01 -10.91
N GLY A 69 0.08 -7.66 -10.05
CA GLY A 69 0.72 -8.64 -9.18
C GLY A 69 1.86 -9.45 -9.73
N GLU A 70 2.13 -9.35 -11.01
CA GLU A 70 3.19 -10.10 -11.66
C GLU A 70 4.41 -9.22 -11.94
N ARG A 71 5.58 -9.85 -12.08
CA ARG A 71 6.84 -9.24 -12.56
C ARG A 71 7.20 -7.95 -11.84
N TYR A 72 7.23 -8.01 -10.51
CA TYR A 72 7.46 -6.85 -9.63
C TYR A 72 8.74 -6.08 -10.02
N GLU A 73 9.78 -6.79 -10.43
CA GLU A 73 11.07 -6.29 -10.88
C GLU A 73 10.99 -5.34 -12.09
N LEU A 74 9.91 -5.40 -12.87
CA LEU A 74 9.66 -4.45 -13.97
C LEU A 74 9.06 -3.13 -13.48
N CYS A 75 8.59 -3.07 -12.23
CA CYS A 75 8.06 -1.85 -11.65
C CYS A 75 9.20 -0.92 -11.26
N ARG A 76 9.18 0.32 -11.78
CA ARG A 76 10.10 1.36 -11.34
C ARG A 76 9.77 1.87 -9.94
N SER A 77 8.49 1.83 -9.56
CA SER A 77 8.02 2.40 -8.31
C SER A 77 8.24 1.44 -7.15
N VAL A 78 8.76 1.97 -6.04
CA VAL A 78 8.60 1.37 -4.72
C VAL A 78 7.15 1.53 -4.31
N HIS A 79 6.55 0.50 -3.71
CA HIS A 79 5.16 0.52 -3.29
C HIS A 79 4.94 1.37 -2.03
N ALA A 80 3.71 1.82 -1.82
CA ALA A 80 3.35 2.68 -0.71
C ALA A 80 3.67 2.05 0.65
N GLU A 81 3.35 0.77 0.83
CA GLU A 81 3.61 0.03 2.07
C GLU A 81 5.12 -0.05 2.36
N ALA A 82 5.91 -0.40 1.33
CA ALA A 82 7.36 -0.46 1.45
C ALA A 82 7.95 0.92 1.80
N ASN A 83 7.48 1.99 1.17
CA ASN A 83 7.92 3.36 1.47
C ASN A 83 7.54 3.81 2.90
N ALA A 84 6.38 3.41 3.41
CA ALA A 84 5.99 3.66 4.79
C ALA A 84 6.88 2.88 5.77
N ILE A 85 7.16 1.60 5.48
CA ILE A 85 7.98 0.73 6.32
C ILE A 85 9.44 1.19 6.36
N ILE A 86 10.06 1.61 5.26
CA ILE A 86 11.47 2.04 5.31
C ILE A 86 11.68 3.38 6.05
N SER A 87 10.61 4.08 6.42
CA SER A 87 10.66 5.42 7.00
C SER A 87 10.66 5.45 8.53
N ALA A 88 10.54 4.29 9.20
CA ALA A 88 10.59 4.18 10.66
C ALA A 88 11.35 2.91 11.08
N SER A 89 11.71 2.81 12.36
CA SER A 89 12.37 1.61 12.87
C SER A 89 11.37 0.47 13.07
N ARG A 90 11.84 -0.78 12.98
CA ARG A 90 11.02 -1.96 13.30
C ARG A 90 10.44 -1.87 14.73
N LYS A 91 11.19 -1.31 15.68
CA LYS A 91 10.75 -1.18 17.09
C LYS A 91 9.47 -0.35 17.20
N GLU A 92 9.33 0.69 16.37
CA GLU A 92 8.15 1.55 16.32
C GLU A 92 6.95 0.89 15.61
N MET A 93 7.20 -0.13 14.79
CA MET A 93 6.16 -0.83 14.02
C MET A 93 5.56 -2.03 14.73
N LEU A 94 6.21 -2.54 15.79
CA LEU A 94 5.73 -3.72 16.51
C LEU A 94 4.32 -3.50 17.06
N GLY A 95 3.37 -4.31 16.60
CA GLY A 95 1.96 -4.22 17.02
C GLY A 95 1.12 -3.21 16.22
N SER A 96 1.73 -2.51 15.26
CA SER A 96 1.11 -1.40 14.54
C SER A 96 0.06 -1.85 13.53
N THR A 97 -0.71 -0.87 13.06
CA THR A 97 -1.71 -1.04 11.99
C THR A 97 -1.31 -0.22 10.78
N LEU A 98 -1.31 -0.85 9.61
CA LEU A 98 -1.10 -0.19 8.32
C LEU A 98 -2.47 0.11 7.68
N TYR A 99 -2.69 1.36 7.32
CA TYR A 99 -3.87 1.83 6.59
C TYR A 99 -3.48 2.04 5.13
N LEU A 100 -4.21 1.42 4.20
CA LEU A 100 -3.89 1.40 2.77
C LEU A 100 -5.06 1.90 1.94
N VAL A 101 -4.77 2.80 1.01
CA VAL A 101 -5.71 3.31 0.01
C VAL A 101 -5.09 3.14 -1.37
N GLY A 102 -5.88 2.69 -2.34
CA GLY A 102 -5.52 2.67 -3.75
C GLY A 102 -6.58 3.37 -4.57
N ILE A 103 -6.17 4.20 -5.52
CA ILE A 103 -7.01 4.91 -6.48
C ILE A 103 -6.56 4.54 -7.90
N GLU A 104 -7.49 4.17 -8.77
CA GLU A 104 -7.22 3.95 -10.20
C GLU A 104 -7.02 5.30 -10.89
N CYS A 105 -5.94 5.45 -11.68
CA CYS A 105 -5.59 6.75 -12.27
C CYS A 105 -6.52 7.18 -13.41
N ASP A 106 -7.13 6.22 -14.09
CA ASP A 106 -8.00 6.44 -15.24
C ASP A 106 -9.43 6.83 -14.83
N THR A 107 -9.97 6.21 -13.78
CA THR A 107 -11.34 6.47 -13.30
C THR A 107 -11.40 7.40 -12.09
N GLY A 108 -10.33 7.47 -11.29
CA GLY A 108 -10.35 8.15 -10.00
C GLY A 108 -11.11 7.38 -8.90
N GLU A 109 -11.57 6.16 -9.19
CA GLU A 109 -12.27 5.31 -8.22
C GLU A 109 -11.28 4.54 -7.33
N TYR A 110 -11.77 4.05 -6.19
CA TYR A 110 -10.99 3.15 -5.35
C TYR A 110 -10.66 1.84 -6.08
N VAL A 111 -9.43 1.36 -5.92
CA VAL A 111 -8.97 0.10 -6.52
C VAL A 111 -9.77 -1.06 -5.95
N GLN A 112 -10.59 -1.69 -6.80
CA GLN A 112 -11.40 -2.83 -6.41
C GLN A 112 -10.55 -4.00 -5.95
N SER A 113 -10.95 -4.63 -4.84
CA SER A 113 -10.20 -5.71 -4.19
C SER A 113 -8.71 -5.34 -4.00
N ALA A 114 -8.42 -4.10 -3.56
CA ALA A 114 -7.07 -3.69 -3.19
C ALA A 114 -6.50 -4.66 -2.14
N SER A 115 -5.21 -4.97 -2.28
CA SER A 115 -4.46 -5.88 -1.41
C SER A 115 -2.96 -5.64 -1.62
N SER A 116 -2.18 -5.89 -0.57
CA SER A 116 -0.72 -5.81 -0.62
C SER A 116 -0.15 -6.90 -1.53
N CYS A 117 0.83 -6.52 -2.36
CA CYS A 117 1.52 -7.50 -3.20
C CYS A 117 2.33 -8.49 -2.35
N PRO A 118 2.73 -9.65 -2.89
CA PRO A 118 3.53 -10.64 -2.15
C PRO A 118 4.80 -10.05 -1.51
N MET A 119 5.48 -9.13 -2.20
CA MET A 119 6.65 -8.45 -1.64
C MET A 119 6.30 -7.55 -0.45
N CYS A 120 5.22 -6.77 -0.55
CA CYS A 120 4.75 -5.94 0.57
C CYS A 120 4.26 -6.79 1.74
N LYS A 121 3.54 -7.90 1.51
CA LYS A 121 3.11 -8.84 2.56
C LYS A 121 4.31 -9.31 3.40
N ARG A 122 5.41 -9.73 2.74
CA ARG A 122 6.66 -10.12 3.42
C ARG A 122 7.26 -9.00 4.27
N LEU A 123 7.26 -7.76 3.76
CA LEU A 123 7.76 -6.60 4.52
C LEU A 123 6.88 -6.28 5.72
N VAL A 124 5.55 -6.32 5.55
CA VAL A 124 4.57 -6.08 6.64
C VAL A 124 4.75 -7.11 7.76
N ILE A 125 4.88 -8.40 7.41
CA ILE A 125 5.13 -9.48 8.38
C ILE A 125 6.44 -9.23 9.14
N ASN A 126 7.54 -8.97 8.42
CA ASN A 126 8.86 -8.76 9.04
C ASN A 126 8.93 -7.49 9.90
N ALA A 127 8.17 -6.46 9.53
CA ALA A 127 8.02 -5.23 10.31
C ALA A 127 7.29 -5.45 11.66
N GLY A 128 6.55 -6.55 11.80
CA GLY A 128 5.75 -6.84 13.00
C GLY A 128 4.44 -6.06 13.08
N ILE A 129 3.92 -5.63 11.92
CA ILE A 129 2.60 -5.01 11.78
C ILE A 129 1.54 -6.10 11.98
N MET A 130 0.50 -5.82 12.76
CA MET A 130 -0.53 -6.81 13.11
C MET A 130 -1.76 -6.75 12.20
N HIS A 131 -2.11 -5.57 11.73
CA HIS A 131 -3.31 -5.36 10.93
C HIS A 131 -3.01 -4.52 9.70
N VAL A 132 -3.66 -4.88 8.58
CA VAL A 132 -3.75 -4.02 7.40
C VAL A 132 -5.20 -3.68 7.14
N ILE A 133 -5.53 -2.40 7.18
CA ILE A 133 -6.88 -1.90 6.93
C ILE A 133 -6.90 -1.25 5.55
N ILE A 134 -7.78 -1.72 4.67
CA ILE A 134 -7.81 -1.36 3.26
C ILE A 134 -9.14 -0.70 2.95
N ARG A 135 -9.09 0.49 2.35
CA ARG A 135 -10.28 1.23 1.88
C ARG A 135 -10.94 0.50 0.70
N ASP A 136 -12.25 0.31 0.77
CA ASP A 136 -13.05 -0.22 -0.34
C ASP A 136 -13.99 0.86 -0.93
N THR A 137 -14.59 1.68 -0.07
CA THR A 137 -15.40 2.86 -0.46
C THR A 137 -15.11 4.01 0.49
N LYS A 138 -15.67 5.21 0.28
CA LYS A 138 -15.35 6.39 1.09
C LYS A 138 -15.53 6.19 2.61
N ASP A 139 -16.45 5.31 2.99
CA ASP A 139 -16.81 5.04 4.38
C ASP A 139 -16.63 3.58 4.80
N GLU A 140 -16.40 2.66 3.84
CA GLU A 140 -16.23 1.23 4.10
C GLU A 140 -14.79 0.75 3.86
N TYR A 141 -14.40 -0.27 4.62
CA TYR A 141 -13.06 -0.84 4.60
C TYR A 141 -13.07 -2.31 5.03
N ARG A 142 -12.01 -3.03 4.66
CA ARG A 142 -11.71 -4.39 5.12
C ARG A 142 -10.52 -4.38 6.07
N ILE A 143 -10.60 -5.23 7.10
CA ILE A 143 -9.50 -5.47 8.03
C ILE A 143 -8.88 -6.82 7.72
N VAL A 144 -7.58 -6.83 7.47
CA VAL A 144 -6.78 -8.03 7.30
C VAL A 144 -5.92 -8.22 8.54
N ASN A 145 -6.12 -9.35 9.22
CA ASN A 145 -5.21 -9.79 10.28
C ASN A 145 -3.97 -10.42 9.61
N VAL A 146 -2.80 -9.85 9.87
CA VAL A 146 -1.52 -10.28 9.27
C VAL A 146 -1.17 -11.71 9.64
N GLN A 147 -1.65 -12.23 10.79
CA GLN A 147 -1.48 -13.64 11.16
C GLN A 147 -2.04 -14.58 10.09
N LYS A 148 -3.12 -14.20 9.38
CA LYS A 148 -3.66 -15.01 8.28
C LYS A 148 -2.67 -15.18 7.13
N TRP A 149 -1.83 -14.17 6.85
CA TRP A 149 -0.80 -14.28 5.82
C TRP A 149 0.37 -15.18 6.24
N ILE A 150 0.59 -15.34 7.55
CA ILE A 150 1.61 -16.24 8.11
C ILE A 150 1.08 -17.67 8.07
N ASP A 151 -0.18 -17.87 8.50
CA ASP A 151 -0.80 -19.20 8.58
C ASP A 151 -1.12 -19.76 7.19
N SER A 152 -1.48 -18.88 6.24
CA SER A 152 -1.77 -19.22 4.84
C SER A 152 -0.65 -18.70 3.94
N ASP A 153 0.53 -19.32 4.05
CA ASP A 153 1.69 -18.96 3.23
C ASP A 153 1.48 -19.37 1.75
N GLU A 154 0.86 -18.45 1.00
CA GLU A 154 0.59 -18.57 -0.44
C GLU A 154 1.85 -18.92 -1.27
N SER A 155 3.07 -18.69 -0.73
CA SER A 155 4.31 -19.02 -1.43
C SER A 155 4.62 -20.51 -1.48
N LEU A 156 4.00 -21.31 -0.61
CA LEU A 156 4.11 -22.77 -0.63
C LEU A 156 3.26 -23.41 -1.73
N ASP A 157 2.15 -22.76 -2.08
CA ASP A 157 1.17 -23.29 -3.05
C ASP A 157 1.39 -22.81 -4.49
N GLY A 158 2.42 -21.98 -4.71
CA GLY A 158 2.67 -21.34 -6.01
C GLY A 158 1.56 -20.37 -6.44
N ALA A 159 0.70 -19.96 -5.50
CA ALA A 159 -0.42 -19.08 -5.77
C ALA A 159 0.08 -17.68 -6.16
N LYS A 160 -0.57 -17.07 -7.16
CA LYS A 160 -0.24 -15.73 -7.66
C LYS A 160 -0.80 -14.62 -6.77
N GLY A 161 -0.52 -14.63 -5.47
CA GLY A 161 -0.37 -13.44 -4.63
C GLY A 161 -1.51 -12.42 -4.47
N TYR A 162 -2.69 -12.65 -5.06
CA TYR A 162 -3.83 -11.72 -5.09
C TYR A 162 -5.15 -12.44 -4.94
#